data_AF-A0A0A1FDN8-F1
#
_entry.id   AF-A0A0A1FDN8-F1
#
_cell.length_a   1.000
_cell.length_b   1.000
_cell.length_c   1.000
_cell.angle_alpha   90.00
_cell.angle_beta   90.00
_cell.angle_gamma   90.00
#
_symmetry.space_group_name_H-M   'P 1'
#
loop_
_entity.id
_entity.type
_entity.pdbx_description
1 polymer ?
#
loop_
_entity_poly.entity_id
_entity_poly.type
_entity_poly.pdbx_seq_one_letter_code
_entity_poly.pdbx_strand_id
1 'polypeptide(L)'
;MLELGCAAGGNLIPHAQRHPGGHYVGVDLSEVQIDAGQQRLAALGLTNINLHHMSISDIGPALGQFDYIVCHGVYSWMSPQV
;
A
#
# COMPACT_ATOMS: atom_id res chain seq x y z
N MET A 1 -4.36 7.60 3.30
CA MET A 1 -4.17 6.40 4.14
C MET A 1 -3.00 5.60 3.61
N LEU A 2 -2.16 5.08 4.50
CA LEU A 2 -1.05 4.17 4.19
C LEU A 2 -1.36 2.76 4.70
N GLU A 3 -1.07 1.73 3.91
CA GLU A 3 -1.07 0.33 4.36
C GLU A 3 0.32 -0.30 4.21
N LEU A 4 0.82 -0.88 5.31
CA LEU A 4 2.09 -1.58 5.41
C LEU A 4 1.87 -3.09 5.20
N GLY A 5 2.52 -3.65 4.18
CA GLY A 5 2.28 -5.02 3.69
C GLY A 5 0.91 -5.14 3.00
N CYS A 6 0.67 -4.28 2.01
CA CYS A 6 -0.62 -4.18 1.34
C CYS A 6 -0.92 -5.34 0.38
N ALA A 7 0.04 -6.23 0.12
CA ALA A 7 -0.01 -7.21 -0.97
C ALA A 7 -0.51 -6.55 -2.28
N ALA A 8 -1.50 -7.15 -2.95
CA ALA A 8 -2.12 -6.59 -4.16
C ALA A 8 -3.11 -5.44 -3.91
N GLY A 9 -3.10 -4.81 -2.73
CA GLY A 9 -3.91 -3.64 -2.40
C GLY A 9 -5.39 -3.92 -2.15
N GLY A 10 -5.78 -5.18 -1.91
CA GLY A 10 -7.18 -5.60 -1.79
C GLY A 10 -7.96 -4.88 -0.68
N ASN A 11 -7.27 -4.44 0.38
CA ASN A 11 -7.87 -3.67 1.47
C ASN A 11 -7.97 -2.17 1.13
N LEU A 12 -7.01 -1.60 0.39
CA LEU A 12 -7.03 -0.19 -0.04
C LEU A 12 -8.01 0.10 -1.18
N ILE A 13 -8.12 -0.81 -2.17
CA ILE A 13 -8.91 -0.59 -3.40
C ILE A 13 -10.37 -0.19 -3.12
N PRO A 14 -11.11 -0.86 -2.22
CA PRO A 14 -12.49 -0.47 -1.90
C PRO A 14 -12.61 0.96 -1.34
N HIS A 15 -11.61 1.43 -0.58
CA HIS A 15 -11.59 2.81 -0.08
C HIS A 15 -11.32 3.80 -1.21
N ALA A 16 -10.34 3.51 -2.07
CA ALA A 16 -10.03 4.33 -3.25
C ALA A 16 -11.24 4.50 -4.18
N GLN A 17 -12.00 3.43 -4.40
CA GLN A 17 -13.25 3.46 -5.18
C GLN A 17 -14.35 4.30 -4.52
N ARG A 18 -14.52 4.18 -3.20
CA ARG A 18 -15.63 4.83 -2.48
C ARG A 18 -15.36 6.29 -2.14
N HIS A 19 -14.10 6.70 -2.11
CA HIS A 19 -13.69 8.06 -1.76
C HIS A 19 -12.70 8.64 -2.78
N PRO A 20 -13.20 9.14 -3.94
CA PRO A 20 -12.35 9.65 -5.02
C PRO A 20 -11.42 10.81 -4.61
N GLY A 21 -11.79 11.60 -3.59
CA GLY A 21 -10.96 12.68 -3.04
C GLY A 21 -9.89 12.23 -2.04
N GLY A 22 -9.88 10.95 -1.65
CA GLY A 22 -8.87 10.38 -0.76
C GLY A 22 -7.60 10.01 -1.52
N HIS A 23 -6.46 10.01 -0.83
CA HIS A 23 -5.19 9.53 -1.34
C HIS A 23 -4.76 8.26 -0.59
N TYR A 24 -4.41 7.21 -1.34
CA TYR A 24 -4.12 5.89 -0.81
C TYR A 24 -2.75 5.41 -1.26
N VAL A 25 -1.97 4.88 -0.32
CA VAL A 25 -0.62 4.37 -0.59
C VAL A 25 -0.51 2.99 0.03
N GLY A 26 -0.06 2.01 -0.76
CA GLY A 26 0.27 0.67 -0.30
C GLY A 26 1.76 0.39 -0.48
N VAL A 27 2.36 -0.26 0.51
CA VAL A 27 3.75 -0.73 0.45
C VAL A 27 3.78 -2.23 0.67
N ASP A 28 4.47 -2.97 -0.20
CA ASP A 28 4.71 -4.40 -0.02
C ASP A 28 6.07 -4.82 -0.58
N LEU A 29 6.68 -5.85 0.01
CA LEU A 29 7.96 -6.40 -0.41
C LEU A 29 7.82 -7.35 -1.62
N SER A 30 6.62 -7.85 -1.91
CA SER A 30 6.38 -8.78 -3.01
C SER A 30 6.10 -8.05 -4.32
N GLU A 31 7.07 -8.04 -5.23
CA GLU A 31 6.90 -7.54 -6.61
C GLU A 31 5.69 -8.16 -7.31
N VAL A 32 5.51 -9.49 -7.20
CA VAL A 32 4.38 -10.22 -7.79
C VAL A 32 3.03 -9.69 -7.32
N GLN A 33 2.90 -9.39 -6.02
CA GLN A 33 1.67 -8.84 -5.46
C GLN A 33 1.45 -7.40 -5.94
N ILE A 34 2.51 -6.59 -5.97
CA ILE A 34 2.44 -5.21 -6.44
C ILE A 34 2.04 -5.16 -7.92
N ASP A 35 2.63 -5.98 -8.79
CA ASP A 35 2.28 -6.05 -10.20
C ASP A 35 0.83 -6.45 -10.42
N ALA A 36 0.34 -7.47 -9.69
CA ALA A 36 -1.06 -7.87 -9.73
C ALA A 36 -2.00 -6.74 -9.26
N GLY A 37 -1.59 -6.01 -8.22
CA GLY A 37 -2.30 -4.83 -7.73
C GLY A 37 -2.36 -3.72 -8.79
N GLN A 38 -1.23 -3.38 -9.41
CA GLN A 38 -1.13 -2.35 -10.45
C GLN A 38 -2.01 -2.67 -11.67
N GLN A 39 -2.03 -3.94 -12.13
CA GLN A 39 -2.95 -4.39 -13.18
C GLN A 39 -4.42 -4.18 -12.78
N ARG A 40 -4.75 -4.46 -11.52
CA ARG A 40 -6.11 -4.26 -10.98
C ARG A 40 -6.48 -2.78 -10.89
N LEU A 41 -5.55 -1.91 -10.50
CA LEU A 41 -5.76 -0.46 -10.49
C LEU A 41 -6.05 0.07 -11.89
N ALA A 42 -5.26 -0.36 -12.89
CA ALA A 42 -5.44 0.01 -14.28
C ALA A 42 -6.80 -0.48 -14.82
N ALA A 43 -7.18 -1.73 -14.56
CA ALA A 43 -8.47 -2.29 -14.99
C ALA A 43 -9.68 -1.56 -14.37
N LEU A 44 -9.52 -1.00 -13.17
CA LEU A 44 -10.56 -0.25 -12.47
C LEU A 44 -10.53 1.26 -12.77
N GLY A 45 -9.52 1.75 -13.48
CA GLY A 45 -9.35 3.18 -13.77
C GLY A 45 -9.09 4.03 -12.53
N LEU A 46 -8.50 3.45 -11.48
CA LEU A 46 -8.24 4.16 -10.23
C LEU A 46 -6.95 4.97 -10.33
N THR A 47 -7.03 6.26 -10.00
CA THR A 47 -5.91 7.21 -10.09
C THR A 47 -5.50 7.79 -8.74
N ASN A 48 -6.26 7.49 -7.68
CA ASN A 48 -6.09 8.03 -6.34
C ASN A 48 -5.41 7.05 -5.37
N ILE A 49 -4.80 5.98 -5.91
CA ILE A 49 -4.12 4.93 -5.18
C ILE A 49 -2.81 4.55 -5.87
N ASN A 50 -1.72 4.46 -5.10
CA ASN A 50 -0.41 4.05 -5.57
C ASN A 50 0.10 2.86 -4.75
N LEU A 51 0.64 1.83 -5.41
CA LEU A 51 1.26 0.67 -4.77
C LEU A 51 2.77 0.67 -5.05
N HIS A 52 3.58 0.57 -4.00
CA HIS A 52 5.04 0.61 -4.07
C HIS A 52 5.62 -0.75 -3.71
N HIS A 53 6.39 -1.32 -4.63
CA HIS A 53 7.30 -2.41 -4.34
C HIS A 53 8.51 -1.85 -3.59
N MET A 54 8.48 -1.95 -2.26
CA MET A 54 9.55 -1.44 -1.39
C MET A 54 9.50 -2.12 -0.01
N SER A 55 10.63 -2.14 0.70
CA SER A 55 10.64 -2.56 2.10
C SER A 55 10.00 -1.48 2.99
N ILE A 56 9.32 -1.90 4.06
CA ILE A 56 8.82 -0.99 5.10
C ILE A 56 9.97 -0.21 5.74
N SER A 57 11.16 -0.81 5.84
CA SER A 57 12.36 -0.15 6.37
C SER A 57 12.87 1.00 5.50
N ASP A 58 12.49 1.04 4.22
CA ASP A 58 12.90 2.07 3.27
C ASP A 58 11.92 3.27 3.26
N ILE A 59 10.85 3.21 4.05
CA ILE A 59 9.89 4.32 4.18
C ILE A 59 10.58 5.50 4.85
N GLY A 60 10.61 6.62 4.13
CA GLY A 60 11.17 7.88 4.60
C GLY A 60 10.21 9.05 4.47
N PRO A 61 10.63 10.26 4.87
CA PRO A 61 9.80 11.48 4.84
C PRO A 61 9.24 11.85 3.47
N ALA A 62 9.89 11.39 2.39
CA ALA A 62 9.44 11.64 1.01
C ALA A 62 8.09 10.99 0.69
N LEU A 63 7.66 9.97 1.45
CA LEU A 63 6.35 9.34 1.28
C LEU A 63 5.21 10.23 1.81
N GLY A 64 5.54 11.27 2.57
CA GLY A 64 4.58 12.23 3.12
C GLY A 64 4.00 11.81 4.48
N GLN A 65 2.90 12.46 4.86
CA GLN A 65 2.16 12.19 6.08
C GLN A 65 0.79 11.60 5.74
N PHE A 66 0.27 10.78 6.65
CA PHE A 66 -0.99 10.08 6.47
C PHE A 66 -1.86 10.20 7.72
N ASP A 67 -3.14 10.48 7.54
CA ASP A 67 -4.10 10.54 8.64
C ASP A 67 -4.36 9.17 9.29
N TYR A 68 -4.21 8.10 8.49
CA TYR A 68 -4.40 6.72 8.89
C TYR A 68 -3.28 5.85 8.35
N ILE A 69 -2.72 5.00 9.21
CA ILE A 69 -1.72 3.98 8.87
C ILE A 69 -2.26 2.63 9.35
N VAL A 70 -2.32 1.66 8.43
CA VAL A 70 -2.77 0.29 8.69
C VAL A 70 -1.56 -0.65 8.60
N CYS A 71 -1.37 -1.48 9.61
CA CYS A 71 -0.37 -2.55 9.62
C CYS A 71 -1.07 -3.84 10.09
N HIS A 72 -1.54 -4.63 9.13
CA HIS A 72 -2.37 -5.79 9.42
C HIS A 72 -1.61 -7.09 9.17
N GLY A 73 -1.30 -7.83 10.24
CA GLY A 73 -0.74 -9.18 10.13
C GLY A 73 0.71 -9.25 9.64
N VAL A 74 1.46 -8.14 9.66
CA VAL A 74 2.84 -8.08 9.15
C VAL A 74 3.87 -7.99 10.28
N TYR A 75 3.62 -7.13 11.29
CA TYR A 75 4.60 -6.82 12.33
C TYR A 75 5.19 -8.06 13.04
N SER A 76 4.35 -9.05 13.37
CA SER A 76 4.76 -10.27 14.08
C SER A 76 5.69 -11.19 13.29
N TRP A 77 5.79 -11.00 11.97
CA TRP A 77 6.63 -11.82 11.07
C TRP A 77 7.89 -11.10 10.62
N MET A 78 8.11 -9.87 11.10
CA MET A 78 9.31 -9.12 10.80
C MET A 78 10.47 -9.60 11.68
N SER A 79 11.64 -9.75 11.08
CA SER A 79 12.88 -9.95 11.84
C SER A 79 13.18 -8.71 12.67
N PRO A 80 13.71 -8.85 13.90
CA PRO A 80 14.27 -7.72 14.63
C PRO A 80 15.32 -7.01 13.78
N GLN A 81 15.32 -5.68 13.79
CA GLN A 81 16.41 -4.90 13.23
C GLN A 81 17.62 -5.08 14.17
N VAL A 82 18.73 -5.58 13.64
CA VAL A 82 19.99 -5.81 14.36
C VAL A 82 21.02 -4.81 13.89
#